data_AF-A0A645I445-F1
#
_entry.id   AF-A0A645I445-F1
#
_cell.length_a   1.000
_cell.length_b   1.000
_cell.length_c   1.000
_cell.angle_alpha   90.00
_cell.angle_beta   90.00
_cell.angle_gamma   90.00
#
_symmetry.space_group_name_H-M   'P 1'
#
loop_
_entity.id
_entity.type
_entity.pdbx_description
1 polymer ?
#
loop_
_entity_poly.entity_id
_entity_poly.type
_entity_poly.pdbx_seq_one_letter_code
_entity_poly.pdbx_strand_id
1 'polypeptide(L)'
;MQVYMSDINKRAVEFSKINAKDNNAQVTIKWGNIFDPWEDEKFDVIISNPPIVAGKNIWMNIIKGSFIHLNPEGSLQLVAFHNKGGERISQFMKDTFGNMTELIKSGGIRVYKSVKEE
;
A
#
# COMPACT_ATOMS: atom_id res chain seq x y z
N MET A 1 4.07 14.41 10.87
CA MET A 1 3.92 13.35 9.86
C MET A 1 2.71 13.70 9.01
N GLN A 2 2.84 13.72 7.68
CA GLN A 2 1.72 13.96 6.78
C GLN A 2 1.16 12.61 6.34
N VAL A 3 -0.17 12.44 6.40
CA VAL A 3 -0.82 11.17 6.07
C VAL A 3 -1.79 11.39 4.93
N TYR A 4 -1.69 10.52 3.93
CA TYR A 4 -2.47 10.55 2.70
C TYR A 4 -3.21 9.24 2.56
N MET A 5 -4.51 9.29 2.24
CA MET A 5 -5.36 8.12 2.12
C MET A 5 -6.22 8.24 0.85
N SER A 6 -6.36 7.14 0.12
CA SER A 6 -7.28 7.04 -1.00
C SER A 6 -7.96 5.69 -1.05
N ASP A 7 -9.20 5.68 -1.53
CA ASP A 7 -9.95 4.47 -1.81
C ASP A 7 -10.88 4.70 -3.01
N ILE A 8 -11.12 3.65 -3.80
CA ILE A 8 -12.05 3.67 -4.93
C ILE A 8 -13.51 3.67 -4.45
N ASN A 9 -13.76 3.13 -3.26
CA ASN A 9 -15.06 3.11 -2.62
C ASN A 9 -15.35 4.47 -1.96
N LYS A 10 -16.31 5.21 -2.52
CA LYS A 10 -16.74 6.51 -1.99
C LYS A 10 -17.20 6.45 -0.53
N ARG A 11 -17.79 5.33 -0.07
CA ARG A 11 -18.17 5.16 1.34
C ARG A 11 -16.96 5.00 2.25
N ALA A 12 -15.91 4.34 1.80
CA ALA A 12 -14.67 4.22 2.57
C ALA A 12 -13.99 5.59 2.75
N VAL A 13 -14.02 6.43 1.71
CA VAL A 13 -13.56 7.82 1.78
C VAL A 13 -14.38 8.65 2.77
N GLU A 14 -15.70 8.52 2.74
CA GLU A 14 -16.61 9.19 3.68
C GLU A 14 -16.34 8.77 5.14
N PHE A 15 -16.28 7.46 5.41
CA PHE A 15 -15.97 6.96 6.75
C PHE A 15 -14.56 7.32 7.21
N SER A 16 -13.58 7.38 6.31
CA SER A 16 -12.23 7.83 6.66
C SER A 16 -12.23 9.31 7.09
N LYS A 17 -13.04 10.16 6.46
CA LYS A 17 -13.20 11.58 6.85
C LYS A 17 -13.88 11.70 8.21
N ILE A 18 -14.91 10.91 8.48
CA ILE A 18 -15.59 10.87 9.79
C ILE A 18 -14.61 10.42 10.87
N ASN A 19 -13.92 9.29 10.67
CA ASN A 19 -12.95 8.77 11.63
C ASN A 19 -11.81 9.77 11.89
N ALA A 20 -11.31 10.45 10.86
CA ALA A 20 -10.28 11.46 11.01
C ALA A 20 -10.77 12.63 11.87
N LYS A 21 -11.98 13.11 11.62
CA LYS A 21 -12.60 14.18 12.42
C LYS A 21 -12.78 13.75 13.87
N ASP A 22 -13.35 12.58 14.11
CA ASP A 22 -13.67 12.09 15.45
C ASP A 22 -12.41 11.83 16.30
N ASN A 23 -11.28 11.55 15.65
CA ASN A 23 -9.99 11.32 16.31
C ASN A 23 -9.02 12.52 16.23
N ASN A 24 -9.48 13.70 15.76
CA ASN A 24 -8.65 14.89 15.55
C ASN A 24 -7.37 14.62 14.72
N ALA A 25 -7.46 13.71 13.75
CA ALA A 25 -6.35 13.34 12.89
C ALA A 25 -6.29 14.25 11.66
N GLN A 26 -5.13 14.84 11.41
CA GLN A 26 -4.88 15.63 10.20
C GLN A 26 -4.43 14.70 9.06
N VAL A 27 -5.34 14.40 8.15
CA VAL A 27 -5.11 13.49 7.02
C VAL A 27 -5.69 14.06 5.72
N THR A 28 -4.99 13.87 4.60
CA THR A 28 -5.47 14.22 3.27
C THR A 28 -6.15 13.00 2.65
N ILE A 29 -7.45 13.09 2.39
CA ILE A 29 -8.24 11.95 1.87
C ILE A 29 -8.80 12.28 0.49
N LYS A 30 -8.36 11.54 -0.53
CA LYS A 30 -8.84 11.67 -1.91
C LYS A 30 -9.64 10.43 -2.33
N TRP A 31 -10.64 10.62 -3.20
CA TRP A 31 -11.31 9.51 -3.87
C TRP A 31 -10.60 9.23 -5.19
N GLY A 32 -10.31 7.97 -5.48
CA GLY A 32 -9.64 7.57 -6.72
C GLY A 32 -9.15 6.13 -6.69
N ASN A 33 -8.72 5.63 -7.84
CA ASN A 33 -8.23 4.27 -7.97
C ASN A 33 -6.71 4.24 -7.76
N ILE A 34 -6.24 3.49 -6.76
CA ILE A 34 -4.81 3.29 -6.50
C ILE A 34 -4.02 4.63 -6.46
N PHE A 35 -3.26 4.95 -7.52
CA PHE A 35 -2.40 6.14 -7.62
C PHE A 35 -2.96 7.24 -8.52
N ASP A 36 -4.10 7.04 -9.17
CA ASP A 36 -4.76 8.08 -9.98
C ASP A 36 -4.95 9.42 -9.24
N PRO A 37 -5.28 9.47 -7.93
CA PRO A 37 -5.39 10.75 -7.22
C PRO A 37 -4.03 11.32 -6.74
N TRP A 38 -2.92 10.66 -7.07
CA TRP A 38 -1.57 10.93 -6.55
C TRP A 38 -0.50 11.05 -7.66
N GLU A 39 -0.89 11.38 -8.89
CA GLU A 39 -0.01 11.35 -10.08
C GLU A 39 1.30 12.13 -9.89
N ASP A 40 1.27 13.28 -9.21
CA ASP A 40 2.41 14.18 -9.01
C ASP A 40 3.10 14.00 -7.65
N GLU A 41 2.56 13.15 -6.78
CA GLU A 41 3.02 12.99 -5.41
C GLU A 41 4.03 11.83 -5.25
N LYS A 42 5.02 12.07 -4.38
CA LYS A 42 5.94 11.04 -3.88
C LYS A 42 5.80 10.88 -2.37
N PHE A 43 6.10 9.68 -1.90
CA PHE A 43 6.00 9.32 -0.49
C PHE A 43 7.28 8.63 0.01
N ASP A 44 7.56 8.79 1.29
CA ASP A 44 8.64 8.05 1.96
C ASP A 44 8.17 6.64 2.38
N VAL A 45 6.88 6.48 2.62
CA VAL A 45 6.28 5.21 3.02
C VAL A 45 4.91 5.05 2.37
N ILE A 46 4.70 3.92 1.70
CA ILE A 46 3.40 3.49 1.17
C ILE A 46 3.00 2.21 1.90
N ILE A 47 1.78 2.19 2.43
CA ILE A 47 1.23 1.06 3.18
C ILE A 47 -0.09 0.65 2.54
N SER A 48 -0.31 -0.64 2.34
CA SER A 48 -1.59 -1.14 1.84
C SER A 48 -1.94 -2.52 2.40
N ASN A 49 -3.24 -2.74 2.62
CA ASN A 49 -3.84 -4.05 2.78
C ASN A 49 -4.57 -4.39 1.47
N PRO A 50 -3.86 -4.93 0.46
CA PRO A 50 -4.36 -5.00 -0.90
C PRO A 50 -5.49 -6.03 -1.02
N PRO A 51 -6.49 -5.79 -1.90
CA PRO A 51 -7.57 -6.76 -2.12
C PRO A 51 -7.05 -7.97 -2.91
N ILE A 52 -6.71 -9.05 -2.19
CA ILE A 52 -6.07 -10.22 -2.82
C ILE A 52 -7.01 -10.95 -3.80
N VAL A 53 -8.32 -10.96 -3.51
CA VAL A 53 -9.33 -11.69 -4.29
C VAL A 53 -9.76 -10.94 -5.55
N ALA A 54 -9.53 -9.63 -5.62
CA ALA A 54 -10.02 -8.78 -6.71
C ALA A 54 -9.22 -8.90 -8.03
N GLY A 55 -8.28 -9.87 -8.10
CA GLY A 55 -7.52 -10.20 -9.30
C GLY A 55 -6.07 -9.72 -9.23
N LYS A 56 -5.17 -10.46 -9.93
CA LYS A 56 -3.71 -10.22 -9.85
C LYS A 56 -3.31 -8.79 -10.22
N ASN A 57 -3.99 -8.23 -11.21
CA ASN A 57 -3.67 -6.91 -11.75
C ASN A 57 -3.73 -5.81 -10.69
N ILE A 58 -4.61 -5.91 -9.69
CA ILE A 58 -4.77 -4.83 -8.70
C ILE A 58 -3.55 -4.76 -7.77
N TRP A 59 -3.16 -5.86 -7.13
CA TRP A 59 -1.98 -5.82 -6.26
C TRP A 59 -0.68 -5.64 -7.05
N MET A 60 -0.61 -6.09 -8.31
CA MET A 60 0.52 -5.79 -9.18
C MET A 60 0.63 -4.29 -9.47
N ASN A 61 -0.49 -3.63 -9.76
CA ASN A 61 -0.53 -2.18 -10.00
C ASN A 61 -0.20 -1.39 -8.74
N ILE A 62 -0.64 -1.84 -7.56
CA ILE A 62 -0.21 -1.27 -6.27
C ILE A 62 1.32 -1.35 -6.14
N ILE A 63 1.92 -2.52 -6.39
CA ILE A 63 3.38 -2.70 -6.21
C ILE A 63 4.18 -1.87 -7.23
N LYS A 64 3.83 -1.93 -8.52
CA LYS A 64 4.50 -1.14 -9.56
C LYS A 64 4.33 0.36 -9.35
N GLY A 65 3.10 0.79 -9.07
CA GLY A 65 2.81 2.20 -8.79
C GLY A 65 3.56 2.67 -7.55
N SER A 66 3.67 1.84 -6.51
CA SER A 66 4.45 2.20 -5.32
C SER A 66 5.91 2.48 -5.67
N PHE A 67 6.55 1.65 -6.50
CA PHE A 67 7.92 1.90 -6.94
C PHE A 67 8.07 3.26 -7.66
N ILE A 68 7.08 3.63 -8.47
CA ILE A 68 7.03 4.94 -9.15
C ILE A 68 6.86 6.05 -8.11
N HIS A 69 5.91 5.93 -7.18
CA HIS A 69 5.52 6.98 -6.22
C HIS A 69 6.35 7.02 -4.93
N LEU A 70 7.38 6.19 -4.78
CA LEU A 70 8.32 6.28 -3.67
C LEU A 70 9.49 7.22 -3.99
N ASN A 71 9.90 7.99 -2.99
CA ASN A 71 11.21 8.63 -2.96
C ASN A 71 12.33 7.56 -2.90
N PRO A 72 13.58 7.88 -3.29
CA PRO A 72 14.73 7.06 -2.95
C PRO A 72 14.75 6.74 -1.44
N GLU A 73 15.14 5.53 -1.08
CA GLU A 73 15.06 4.97 0.28
C GLU A 73 13.64 4.83 0.86
N GLY A 74 12.61 5.18 0.08
CA GLY A 74 11.21 5.02 0.44
C GLY A 74 10.79 3.54 0.47
N SER A 75 9.79 3.20 1.29
CA SER A 75 9.37 1.81 1.48
C SER A 75 7.91 1.51 1.16
N LEU A 76 7.69 0.35 0.54
CA LEU A 76 6.38 -0.26 0.40
C LEU A 76 6.19 -1.33 1.47
N GLN A 77 5.07 -1.28 2.19
CA GLN A 77 4.66 -2.30 3.16
C GLN A 77 3.29 -2.87 2.83
N LEU A 78 3.20 -4.19 2.66
CA LEU A 78 1.96 -4.89 2.36
C LEU A 78 1.68 -5.99 3.39
N VAL A 79 0.42 -6.11 3.80
CA VAL A 79 -0.03 -7.21 4.66
C VAL A 79 -0.86 -8.21 3.86
N ALA A 80 -0.62 -9.51 4.07
CA ALA A 80 -1.44 -10.57 3.48
C ALA A 80 -1.34 -11.88 4.26
N PHE A 81 -2.36 -12.74 4.13
CA PHE A 81 -2.24 -14.15 4.48
C PHE A 81 -1.28 -14.83 3.50
N HIS A 82 -0.18 -15.39 4.00
CA HIS A 82 0.87 -15.97 3.16
C HIS A 82 0.32 -17.04 2.20
N ASN A 83 -0.47 -17.97 2.73
CA ASN A 83 -1.03 -19.10 1.98
C ASN A 83 -2.26 -18.72 1.12
N LYS A 84 -2.76 -17.48 1.21
CA LYS A 84 -3.90 -17.00 0.40
C LYS A 84 -3.44 -15.96 -0.63
N GLY A 85 -2.28 -16.19 -1.26
CA GLY A 85 -1.73 -15.33 -2.30
C GLY A 85 -0.61 -14.38 -1.83
N GLY A 86 -0.36 -14.28 -0.53
CA GLY A 86 0.74 -13.46 0.02
C GLY A 86 2.11 -13.87 -0.49
N GLU A 87 2.37 -15.17 -0.70
CA GLU A 87 3.63 -15.65 -1.30
C GLU A 87 3.88 -15.05 -2.70
N ARG A 88 2.84 -14.97 -3.53
CA ARG A 88 2.95 -14.39 -4.89
C ARG A 88 3.18 -12.88 -4.85
N ILE A 89 2.52 -12.18 -3.92
CA ILE A 89 2.74 -10.75 -3.66
C ILE A 89 4.20 -10.52 -3.24
N SER A 90 4.69 -11.33 -2.30
CA SER A 90 6.07 -11.28 -1.81
C SER A 90 7.10 -11.49 -2.93
N GLN A 91 6.89 -12.49 -3.79
CA GLN A 91 7.76 -12.72 -4.94
C GLN A 91 7.72 -11.52 -5.90
N PHE A 92 6.54 -10.99 -6.21
CA PHE A 92 6.41 -9.86 -7.14
C PHE A 92 6.98 -8.55 -6.57
N MET A 93 6.91 -8.35 -5.25
CA MET A 93 7.63 -7.25 -4.58
C MET A 93 9.13 -7.39 -4.78
N LYS A 94 9.69 -8.59 -4.56
CA LYS A 94 11.11 -8.87 -4.81
C LYS A 94 11.50 -8.65 -6.27
N ASP A 95 10.68 -9.08 -7.21
CA ASP A 95 10.94 -8.89 -8.64
C ASP A 95 10.90 -7.41 -9.06
N THR A 96 10.05 -6.60 -8.40
CA THR A 96 9.88 -5.16 -8.73
C THR A 96 10.93 -4.28 -8.05
N PHE A 97 11.26 -4.56 -6.78
CA PHE A 97 12.15 -3.72 -5.97
C PHE A 97 13.57 -4.28 -5.86
N GLY A 98 13.82 -5.52 -6.29
CA GLY A 98 15.09 -6.23 -6.07
C GLY A 98 15.24 -6.81 -4.65
N ASN A 99 14.52 -6.24 -3.67
CA ASN A 99 14.54 -6.64 -2.27
C ASN A 99 13.13 -6.95 -1.74
N MET A 100 13.05 -7.78 -0.70
CA MET A 100 11.83 -8.06 0.05
C MET A 100 12.20 -8.70 1.40
N THR A 101 11.59 -8.19 2.48
CA THR A 101 11.76 -8.70 3.85
C THR A 101 10.40 -8.94 4.51
N GLU A 102 10.37 -9.84 5.49
CA GLU A 102 9.17 -10.15 6.26
C GLU A 102 9.30 -9.56 7.65
N LEU A 103 8.63 -8.42 7.90
CA LEU A 103 8.70 -7.70 9.16
C LEU A 103 7.96 -8.41 10.29
N ILE A 104 6.83 -9.04 9.95
CA ILE A 104 5.96 -9.72 10.92
C ILE A 104 5.56 -11.08 10.32
N LYS A 105 5.54 -12.10 11.18
CA LYS A 105 5.02 -13.44 10.89
C LYS A 105 4.17 -13.91 12.07
N SER A 106 2.85 -13.89 11.94
CA SER A 106 1.96 -14.34 13.00
C SER A 106 0.62 -14.84 12.45
N GLY A 107 0.13 -15.98 12.94
CA GLY A 107 -1.19 -16.50 12.57
C GLY A 107 -1.43 -16.71 11.07
N GLY A 108 -0.36 -16.98 10.29
CA GLY A 108 -0.42 -17.08 8.82
C GLY A 108 -0.47 -15.74 8.08
N ILE A 109 -0.56 -14.61 8.80
CA ILE A 109 -0.42 -13.25 8.28
C ILE A 109 1.06 -12.89 8.24
N ARG A 110 1.48 -12.26 7.15
CA ARG A 110 2.81 -11.65 7.02
C ARG A 110 2.70 -10.19 6.63
N VAL A 111 3.63 -9.39 7.14
CA VAL A 111 3.88 -8.03 6.64
C VAL A 111 5.17 -8.06 5.84
N TYR A 112 5.06 -7.78 4.55
CA TYR A 112 6.17 -7.70 3.61
C TYR A 112 6.63 -6.26 3.49
N LYS A 113 7.93 -6.02 3.40
CA LYS A 113 8.54 -4.72 3.14
C LYS A 113 9.56 -4.80 2.01
N SER A 114 9.49 -3.86 1.09
CA SER A 114 10.54 -3.56 0.10
C SER A 114 10.94 -2.09 0.19
N VAL A 115 12.17 -1.79 -0.20
CA VAL A 115 12.73 -0.42 -0.18
C VAL A 115 13.19 -0.09 -1.60
N LYS A 116 12.85 1.12 -2.06
CA LYS A 116 13.36 1.66 -3.33
C LYS A 116 14.78 2.15 -3.12
N GLU A 117 15.74 1.27 -3.37
CA GLU A 117 17.16 1.61 -3.44
C GLU A 117 17.40 2.56 -4.64
N GLU A 118 18.50 3.34 -4.61
CA GLU A 118 18.83 4.37 -5.61
C GLU A 118 18.76 3.91 -7.08
#